data_AF-A0A9E0FU70-F1
#
_entry.id   AF-A0A9E0FU70-F1
#
_cell.length_a   1.000
_cell.length_b   1.000
_cell.length_c   1.000
_cell.angle_alpha   90.00
_cell.angle_beta   90.00
_cell.angle_gamma   90.00
#
_symmetry.space_group_name_H-M   'P 1'
#
loop_
_entity.id
_entity.type
_entity.pdbx_description
1 polymer ?
#
loop_
_entity_poly.entity_id
_entity_poly.type
_entity_poly.pdbx_seq_one_letter_code
_entity_poly.pdbx_strand_id
1 'polypeptide(L)' 'PQDKNLYDLPPREQKKVPEVCGSLKEALENLDKDRGFLKAGGVMTDEFIDAYIELKMEEVMRLALHPHPVEFEMYYKC' A
#
# COMPACT_ATOMS: atom_id res chain seq x y z
N PRO A 1 -21.10 2.86 10.71
CA PRO A 1 -20.97 1.38 10.63
C PRO A 1 -21.89 0.84 9.52
N GLN A 2 -21.33 0.19 8.48
CA GLN A 2 -22.16 -0.45 7.45
C GLN A 2 -22.68 -1.78 8.01
N ASP A 3 -24.01 -1.89 8.18
CA ASP A 3 -24.70 -3.11 8.64
C ASP A 3 -24.76 -4.24 7.57
N LYS A 4 -24.05 -4.08 6.45
CA LYS A 4 -24.00 -5.05 5.34
C LYS A 4 -22.61 -5.64 5.22
N ASN A 5 -22.53 -6.93 4.89
CA ASN A 5 -21.28 -7.60 4.61
C ASN A 5 -20.61 -7.00 3.35
N LEU A 6 -19.38 -6.51 3.49
CA LEU A 6 -18.62 -5.79 2.44
C LEU A 6 -18.30 -6.68 1.22
N TYR A 7 -18.26 -8.01 1.41
CA TYR A 7 -17.99 -8.98 0.35
C TYR A 7 -19.22 -9.27 -0.53
N ASP A 8 -20.43 -8.98 -0.04
CA ASP A 8 -21.70 -9.29 -0.72
C ASP A 8 -22.30 -8.05 -1.44
N LEU A 9 -21.57 -6.93 -1.45
CA LEU A 9 -22.02 -5.69 -2.08
C LEU A 9 -22.00 -5.81 -3.61
N PRO A 10 -23.05 -5.35 -4.31
CA PRO A 10 -23.03 -5.25 -5.76
C PRO A 10 -21.84 -4.38 -6.23
N PRO A 11 -21.20 -4.67 -7.37
CA PRO A 11 -20.02 -3.93 -7.84
C PRO A 11 -20.22 -2.41 -7.98
N ARG A 12 -21.46 -1.96 -8.18
CA ARG A 12 -21.84 -0.54 -8.24
C ARG A 12 -21.83 0.16 -6.87
N GLU A 13 -22.15 -0.56 -5.80
CA GLU A 13 -22.12 -0.05 -4.43
C GLU A 13 -20.73 -0.15 -3.84
N GLN A 14 -19.98 -1.20 -4.17
CA GLN A 14 -18.60 -1.41 -3.73
C GLN A 14 -17.66 -0.28 -4.19
N LYS A 15 -17.82 0.19 -5.44
CA LYS A 15 -17.06 1.35 -5.97
C LYS A 15 -17.24 2.66 -5.20
N LYS A 16 -18.27 2.77 -4.35
CA LYS A 16 -18.52 3.96 -3.52
C LYS A 16 -17.83 3.86 -2.16
N VAL A 17 -17.31 2.69 -1.81
CA VAL A 17 -16.60 2.46 -0.56
C VAL A 17 -15.14 2.84 -0.78
N PRO A 18 -14.55 3.74 0.04
CA PRO A 18 -13.13 4.01 -0.03
C PRO A 18 -12.35 2.75 0.37
N GLU A 19 -11.36 2.38 -0.44
CA GLU A 19 -10.50 1.23 -0.21
C GLU A 19 -9.12 1.67 0.32
N VAL A 20 -8.44 0.73 0.97
CA VAL A 20 -7.04 0.92 1.42
C VAL A 20 -6.08 0.75 0.24
N CYS A 21 -4.83 1.21 0.40
CA CYS A 21 -3.81 1.05 -0.62
C CYS A 21 -3.61 -0.44 -0.99
N GLY A 22 -3.49 -0.72 -2.29
CA GLY A 22 -3.33 -2.08 -2.82
C GLY A 22 -1.89 -2.62 -2.71
N SER A 23 -0.93 -1.77 -2.34
CA SER A 23 0.46 -2.17 -2.15
C SER A 23 1.16 -1.32 -1.09
N LEU A 24 2.26 -1.87 -0.54
CA LEU A 24 3.14 -1.10 0.34
C LEU A 24 3.72 0.13 -0.37
N LYS A 25 4.08 0.00 -1.66
CA LYS A 25 4.59 1.13 -2.46
C LYS A 25 3.58 2.28 -2.52
N GLU A 26 2.33 1.97 -2.84
CA GLU A 26 1.26 2.97 -2.89
C GLU A 26 1.00 3.61 -1.52
N ALA A 27 1.08 2.82 -0.44
CA ALA A 27 0.97 3.36 0.92
C ALA A 27 2.10 4.35 1.24
N LEU A 28 3.35 4.01 0.88
CA LEU A 28 4.51 4.89 1.09
C LEU A 28 4.41 6.18 0.25
N GLU A 29 3.95 6.10 -1.00
CA GLU A 29 3.75 7.27 -1.85
C GLU A 29 2.63 8.19 -1.33
N ASN A 30 1.56 7.63 -0.76
CA ASN A 30 0.50 8.43 -0.14
C ASN A 30 0.94 9.02 1.20
N LEU A 31 1.74 8.29 1.99
CA LEU A 31 2.38 8.81 3.19
C LEU A 31 3.29 10.00 2.88
N ASP A 32 4.10 9.89 1.82
CA ASP A 32 5.01 10.96 1.38
C ASP A 32 4.24 12.25 1.02
N LYS A 33 3.08 12.10 0.36
CA LYS A 33 2.19 13.19 -0.08
C LYS A 33 1.43 13.86 1.07
N ASP A 34 1.03 13.11 2.10
CA ASP A 34 0.26 13.64 3.23
C ASP A 34 0.81 13.14 4.58
N ARG A 35 1.90 13.76 5.03
CA ARG A 35 2.53 13.49 6.33
C ARG A 35 2.29 14.59 7.37
N GLY A 36 1.52 15.62 7.03
CA GLY A 36 1.36 16.81 7.89
C GLY A 36 0.77 16.47 9.26
N PHE A 37 -0.16 15.51 9.29
CA PHE A 37 -0.79 15.05 10.52
C PHE A 37 0.18 14.35 11.49
N LEU A 38 1.23 13.68 10.97
CA LEU A 38 2.25 13.00 11.79
C LEU A 38 3.26 13.96 12.41
N LYS A 39 3.48 15.12 11.76
CA LYS A 39 4.40 16.15 12.23
C LYS A 39 3.77 17.08 13.27
N ALA A 40 2.46 16.99 13.47
CA ALA A 40 1.74 17.81 14.45
C ALA A 40 2.32 17.59 15.85
N GLY A 41 2.76 18.67 16.50
CA GLY A 41 3.38 18.61 17.83
C GLY A 41 4.82 18.09 17.85
N GLY A 42 5.49 17.95 16.70
CA GLY A 42 6.87 17.48 16.61
C GLY A 42 7.05 16.01 16.95
N VAL A 43 5.98 15.21 16.85
CA VAL A 43 5.99 13.77 17.17
C VAL A 43 6.86 12.99 16.17
N MET A 44 6.79 13.35 14.89
CA MET A 44 7.68 12.85 13.85
C MET A 44 8.34 14.02 13.12
N THR A 45 9.62 13.85 12.75
CA THR A 45 10.35 14.81 11.92
C THR A 45 10.34 14.36 10.45
N ASP A 46 10.62 15.28 9.54
CA ASP A 46 10.71 14.95 8.11
C ASP A 46 11.81 13.91 7.85
N GLU A 47 12.97 14.04 8.52
CA GLU A 47 14.10 13.11 8.38
C GLU A 47 13.76 11.69 8.82
N PHE A 48 12.96 11.55 9.89
CA PHE A 48 12.52 10.24 10.35
C PHE A 48 11.60 9.57 9.33
N ILE A 49 10.66 10.34 8.76
CA ILE A 49 9.69 9.82 7.79
C ILE A 49 10.42 9.45 6.48
N ASP A 50 11.34 10.29 6.02
CA ASP A 50 12.14 10.01 4.81
C ASP A 50 12.98 8.74 4.98
N ALA A 51 13.68 8.60 6.10
CA ALA A 51 14.47 7.40 6.39
C ALA A 51 13.60 6.14 6.50
N TYR A 52 12.39 6.26 7.05
CA TYR A 52 11.44 5.15 7.12
C TYR A 52 10.95 4.74 5.72
N ILE A 53 10.63 5.71 4.86
CA ILE A 53 10.20 5.45 3.48
C ILE A 53 11.33 4.75 2.71
N GLU A 54 12.57 5.25 2.81
CA GLU A 54 13.72 4.64 2.15
C GLU A 54 13.92 3.18 2.58
N LEU A 55 13.93 2.92 3.90
CA LEU A 55 14.08 1.57 4.45
C LEU A 55 12.97 0.62 3.96
N LYS A 56 11.72 1.09 3.89
CA LYS A 56 10.60 0.28 3.41
C LYS A 56 10.56 0.11 1.89
N MET A 57 11.14 1.04 1.14
CA MET A 57 11.33 0.87 -0.30
C MET A 57 12.29 -0.28 -0.61
N GLU A 58 13.25 -0.59 0.25
CA GLU A 58 14.08 -1.79 0.08
C GLU A 58 13.26 -3.09 0.12
N GLU A 59 12.23 -3.17 0.97
CA GLU A 59 11.32 -4.32 1.03
C GLU A 59 10.48 -4.42 -0.24
N VAL A 60 9.98 -3.29 -0.74
CA VAL A 60 9.26 -3.20 -2.02
C VAL A 60 10.15 -3.69 -3.17
N MET A 61 11.39 -3.22 -3.24
CA MET A 61 12.33 -3.61 -4.29
C MET A 61 12.68 -5.09 -4.21
N ARG A 62 12.85 -5.63 -2.99
CA ARG A 62 13.10 -7.05 -2.81
C ARG A 62 11.97 -7.90 -3.40
N LEU A 63 10.71 -7.55 -3.12
CA LEU A 63 9.59 -8.30 -3.68
C LEU A 63 9.50 -8.13 -5.21
N ALA A 64 9.72 -6.92 -5.73
CA ALA A 64 9.58 -6.62 -7.15
C ALA A 64 10.68 -7.24 -8.03
N LEU A 65 11.89 -7.43 -7.50
CA LEU A 65 13.04 -7.94 -8.25
C LEU A 65 13.17 -9.46 -8.24
N HIS A 66 12.36 -10.17 -7.44
CA HIS A 66 12.42 -11.62 -7.34
C HIS A 66 11.18 -12.26 -7.97
N PRO A 67 11.33 -13.22 -8.90
CA PRO A 67 10.19 -13.92 -9.47
C PRO A 67 9.37 -14.64 -8.40
N HIS A 68 8.06 -14.43 -8.40
CA HIS A 68 7.15 -15.18 -7.53
C HIS A 68 6.91 -16.59 -8.11
N PRO A 69 6.80 -17.67 -7.30
CA PRO A 69 6.55 -19.02 -7.80
C PRO A 69 5.34 -19.15 -8.73
N VAL A 70 4.29 -18.34 -8.53
CA VAL A 70 3.12 -18.28 -9.41
C VAL A 70 3.48 -17.84 -10.84
N GLU A 71 4.50 -17.02 -11.02
CA GLU A 71 4.96 -16.56 -12.33
C GLU A 71 5.54 -17.73 -13.15
N PHE A 72 6.12 -18.74 -12.50
CA PHE A 72 6.54 -19.95 -13.19
C PHE A 72 5.34 -20.74 -13.71
N GLU A 73 4.24 -20.84 -12.95
CA GLU A 73 3.01 -21.45 -13.47
C GLU A 73 2.45 -20.66 -14.66
N MET A 74 2.45 -19.33 -14.57
CA MET A 74 1.91 -18.45 -15.60
C MET A 74 2.74 -18.41 -16.90
N TYR A 75 4.07 -18.45 -16.80
CA TYR A 75 4.96 -18.11 -17.92
C TYR A 75 5.95 -19.20 -18.33
N TYR A 76 6.17 -20.24 -17.53
CA TYR A 76 7.17 -21.29 -17.85
C TYR A 76 6.66 -22.35 -18.83
N LYS A 77 5.34 -22.61 -18.88
CA LYS A 77 4.71 -23.63 -19.74
C LYS A 77 4.03 -23.03 -20.98
N CYS A 78 4.66 -22.03 -21.60
CA CYS A 78 4.25 -21.53 -22.91
C CYS A 78 4.58 -22.54 -24.01
#